data_AF-A0A838KL74-F1
#
_entry.id   AF-A0A838KL74-F1
#
_cell.length_a   1.000
_cell.length_b   1.000
_cell.length_c   1.000
_cell.angle_alpha   90.00
_cell.angle_beta   90.00
_cell.angle_gamma   90.00
#
_symmetry.space_group_name_H-M   'P 1'
#
loop_
_entity.id
_entity.type
_entity.pdbx_description
1 polymer ?
#
loop_
_entity_poly.entity_id
_entity_poly.type
_entity_poly.pdbx_seq_one_letter_code
_entity_poly.pdbx_strand_id
1 'polypeptide(L)'
;EAQALEHLPDSDVKQALQQIPEDFRLAVYLADVEGFAYKEIAEIMGSPVGTVMSRLHRGRGQLRVLLADYARERGLLRGSELESEVTP
;
A
#
# COMPACT_ATOMS: atom_id res chain seq x y z
N GLU A 1 -3.66 -14.30 13.60
CA GLU A 1 -4.03 -14.62 12.21
C GLU A 1 -4.52 -13.34 11.54
N ALA A 2 -3.96 -13.00 10.38
CA ALA A 2 -4.17 -11.72 9.70
C ALA A 2 -5.52 -11.66 8.95
N GLN A 3 -6.62 -11.58 9.70
CA GLN A 3 -7.99 -11.53 9.16
C GLN A 3 -8.35 -10.19 8.49
N ALA A 4 -7.52 -9.16 8.65
CA ALA A 4 -7.74 -7.83 8.09
C ALA A 4 -7.81 -7.81 6.55
N LEU A 5 -7.10 -8.74 5.87
CA LEU A 5 -7.01 -8.74 4.41
C LEU A 5 -8.22 -9.39 3.72
N GLU A 6 -9.08 -10.11 4.46
CA GLU A 6 -10.21 -10.84 3.86
C GLU A 6 -11.28 -9.91 3.28
N HIS A 7 -11.37 -8.67 3.78
CA HIS A 7 -12.44 -7.73 3.44
C HIS A 7 -12.14 -6.84 2.23
N LEU A 8 -10.90 -6.87 1.72
CA LEU A 8 -10.58 -6.21 0.46
C LEU A 8 -11.26 -6.97 -0.70
N PRO A 9 -11.98 -6.28 -1.62
CA PRO A 9 -12.39 -6.90 -2.87
C PRO A 9 -11.14 -7.47 -3.56
N ASP A 10 -11.28 -8.60 -4.27
CA ASP A 10 -10.19 -9.28 -4.99
C ASP A 10 -9.64 -8.37 -6.09
N SER A 11 -8.77 -7.49 -5.63
CA SER A 11 -8.10 -6.44 -6.35
C SER A 11 -6.63 -6.83 -6.39
N ASP A 12 -5.96 -6.46 -7.45
CA ASP A 12 -4.55 -6.75 -7.65
C ASP A 12 -3.69 -6.10 -6.55
N VAL A 13 -4.23 -5.08 -5.86
CA VAL A 13 -3.68 -4.50 -4.61
C VAL A 13 -3.67 -5.50 -3.46
N LYS A 14 -4.77 -6.24 -3.23
CA LYS A 14 -4.85 -7.29 -2.19
C LYS A 14 -3.84 -8.40 -2.46
N GLN A 15 -3.73 -8.86 -3.71
CA GLN A 15 -2.75 -9.87 -4.11
C GLN A 15 -1.31 -9.37 -3.94
N ALA A 16 -1.02 -8.14 -4.32
CA ALA A 16 0.30 -7.54 -4.11
C ALA A 16 0.62 -7.40 -2.62
N LEU A 17 -0.32 -6.94 -1.80
CA LEU A 17 -0.15 -6.88 -0.35
C LEU A 17 0.15 -8.25 0.24
N GLN A 18 -0.53 -9.33 -0.21
CA GLN A 18 -0.31 -10.68 0.29
C GLN A 18 1.12 -11.21 0.08
N GLN A 19 1.86 -10.71 -0.93
CA GLN A 19 3.25 -11.09 -1.18
C GLN A 19 4.27 -10.38 -0.25
N ILE A 20 3.83 -9.36 0.48
CA ILE A 20 4.68 -8.60 1.40
C ILE A 20 4.71 -9.31 2.77
N PRO A 21 5.86 -9.38 3.47
CA PRO A 21 5.95 -9.90 4.82
C PRO A 21 4.92 -9.28 5.76
N GLU A 22 4.31 -10.11 6.60
CA GLU A 22 3.12 -9.77 7.40
C GLU A 22 3.26 -8.45 8.17
N ASP A 23 4.40 -8.26 8.84
CA ASP A 23 4.70 -7.03 9.60
C ASP A 23 4.64 -5.75 8.76
N PHE A 24 5.11 -5.80 7.52
CA PHE A 24 5.11 -4.64 6.62
C PHE A 24 3.75 -4.48 5.97
N ARG A 25 3.13 -5.59 5.58
CA ARG A 25 1.79 -5.65 4.98
C ARG A 25 0.75 -5.06 5.92
N LEU A 26 0.74 -5.47 7.19
CA LEU A 26 -0.22 -4.98 8.18
C LEU A 26 -0.06 -3.47 8.42
N ALA A 27 1.18 -3.00 8.54
CA ALA A 27 1.45 -1.57 8.69
C ALA A 27 0.93 -0.76 7.49
N VAL A 28 1.22 -1.21 6.26
CA VAL A 28 0.75 -0.58 5.02
C VAL A 28 -0.77 -0.60 4.93
N TYR A 29 -1.41 -1.73 5.24
CA TYR A 29 -2.86 -1.85 5.22
C TYR A 29 -3.52 -0.85 6.17
N LEU A 30 -3.09 -0.82 7.44
CA LEU A 30 -3.67 0.08 8.44
C LEU A 30 -3.48 1.57 8.08
N ALA A 31 -2.38 1.94 7.44
CA ALA A 31 -2.13 3.33 7.06
C ALA A 31 -2.79 3.74 5.73
N ASP A 32 -2.59 2.94 4.69
CA ASP A 32 -2.92 3.33 3.30
C ASP A 32 -4.31 2.84 2.86
N VAL A 33 -4.87 1.82 3.52
CA VAL A 33 -6.21 1.30 3.24
C VAL A 33 -7.21 1.77 4.29
N GLU A 34 -6.91 1.55 5.57
CA GLU A 34 -7.81 1.93 6.68
C GLU A 34 -7.68 3.41 7.09
N GLY A 35 -6.55 4.07 6.77
CA GLY A 35 -6.35 5.49 7.04
C GLY A 35 -6.01 5.85 8.49
N PHE A 36 -5.58 4.88 9.31
CA PHE A 36 -5.19 5.14 10.70
C PHE A 36 -3.94 6.03 10.81
N ALA A 37 -3.88 6.84 11.86
CA ALA A 37 -2.68 7.60 12.19
C ALA A 37 -1.57 6.70 12.72
N TYR A 38 -0.30 7.09 12.53
CA TYR A 38 0.84 6.25 12.92
C TYR A 38 0.90 5.89 14.41
N LYS A 39 0.34 6.74 15.27
CA LYS A 39 0.21 6.46 16.71
C LYS A 39 -0.79 5.35 16.99
N GLU A 40 -1.95 5.38 16.33
CA GLU A 40 -2.98 4.34 16.47
C GLU A 40 -2.47 3.00 15.92
N ILE A 41 -1.74 3.03 14.80
CA ILE A 41 -1.09 1.83 14.25
C ILE A 41 -0.06 1.25 15.23
N ALA A 42 0.73 2.11 15.89
CA ALA A 42 1.71 1.70 16.88
C ALA A 42 1.04 0.98 18.07
N GLU A 43 -0.11 1.49 18.52
CA GLU A 43 -0.93 0.88 19.57
C GLU A 43 -1.52 -0.46 19.12
N ILE A 44 -2.13 -0.53 17.92
CA ILE A 44 -2.70 -1.75 17.34
C ILE A 44 -1.64 -2.84 17.19
N MET A 45 -0.45 -2.48 16.71
CA MET A 45 0.64 -3.43 16.44
C MET A 45 1.50 -3.73 17.68
N GLY A 46 1.25 -3.07 18.82
CA GLY A 46 2.07 -3.21 20.02
C GLY A 46 3.56 -2.87 19.79
N SER A 47 3.86 -1.89 18.94
CA SER A 47 5.23 -1.56 18.53
C SER A 47 5.50 -0.05 18.54
N PRO A 48 6.75 0.41 18.69
CA PRO A 48 7.06 1.84 18.68
C PRO A 48 6.67 2.52 17.35
N VAL A 49 6.29 3.80 17.41
CA VAL A 49 5.96 4.61 16.22
C VAL A 49 7.12 4.63 15.20
N GLY A 50 8.37 4.70 15.66
CA GLY A 50 9.54 4.61 14.78
C GLY A 50 9.63 3.27 14.03
N THR A 51 9.23 2.16 14.67
CA THR A 51 9.13 0.85 14.03
C THR A 51 8.03 0.85 12.97
N VAL A 52 6.86 1.42 13.27
CA VAL A 52 5.76 1.59 12.29
C VAL A 52 6.25 2.37 11.07
N MET A 53 6.93 3.51 11.26
CA MET A 53 7.50 4.29 10.16
C MET A 53 8.47 3.46 9.29
N SER A 54 9.37 2.70 9.91
CA SER A 54 10.32 1.84 9.19
C SER A 54 9.63 0.68 8.44
N ARG A 55 8.57 0.10 9.01
CA ARG A 55 7.76 -0.95 8.38
C ARG A 55 6.97 -0.40 7.21
N LEU A 56 6.36 0.79 7.35
CA LEU A 56 5.67 1.49 6.26
C LEU A 56 6.61 1.82 5.10
N HIS A 57 7.80 2.36 5.39
CA HIS A 57 8.77 2.68 4.35
C HIS A 57 9.14 1.44 3.53
N ARG A 58 9.49 0.34 4.21
CA ARG A 58 9.84 -0.94 3.55
C ARG A 58 8.65 -1.56 2.83
N GLY A 59 7.48 -1.58 3.45
CA GLY A 59 6.25 -2.14 2.87
C GLY A 59 5.82 -1.40 1.61
N ARG A 60 5.76 -0.05 1.64
CA ARG A 60 5.46 0.77 0.46
C ARG A 60 6.50 0.59 -0.64
N GLY A 61 7.77 0.42 -0.27
CA GLY A 61 8.84 0.08 -1.21
C GLY A 61 8.58 -1.22 -1.97
N GLN A 62 8.25 -2.30 -1.24
CA GLN A 62 7.93 -3.59 -1.84
C GLN A 62 6.64 -3.55 -2.66
N LEU A 63 5.59 -2.89 -2.15
CA LEU A 63 4.32 -2.74 -2.84
C LEU A 63 4.48 -2.02 -4.18
N ARG A 64 5.30 -0.96 -4.21
CA ARG A 64 5.63 -0.25 -5.44
C ARG A 64 6.31 -1.16 -6.48
N VAL A 65 7.22 -2.04 -6.06
CA VAL A 65 7.88 -2.98 -6.97
C VAL A 65 6.87 -3.97 -7.54
N LEU A 66 6.04 -4.57 -6.68
CA LEU A 66 5.03 -5.56 -7.08
C LEU A 66 3.98 -4.97 -8.03
N LEU A 67 3.55 -3.73 -7.76
CA LEU A 67 2.55 -3.06 -8.60
C LEU A 67 3.15 -2.40 -9.85
N ALA A 68 4.47 -2.28 -9.97
CA ALA A 68 5.09 -1.65 -11.14
C ALA A 68 4.92 -2.48 -12.42
N ASP A 69 5.03 -3.81 -12.33
CA ASP A 69 4.77 -4.70 -13.46
C ASP A 69 3.26 -4.75 -13.76
N TYR A 70 2.43 -4.86 -12.71
CA TYR A 70 0.97 -4.82 -12.81
C TYR A 70 0.45 -3.56 -13.53
N ALA A 71 0.96 -2.39 -13.14
CA ALA A 71 0.55 -1.11 -13.72
C ALA A 71 1.05 -0.94 -15.17
N ARG A 72 2.17 -1.58 -15.56
CA ARG A 72 2.63 -1.64 -16.95
C ARG A 72 1.71 -2.51 -17.80
N GLU A 73 1.40 -3.72 -17.35
CA GLU A 73 0.55 -4.67 -18.08
C GLU A 73 -0.86 -4.16 -18.31
N ARG A 74 -1.41 -3.43 -17.33
CA ARG A 74 -2.76 -2.84 -17.42
C ARG A 74 -2.78 -1.47 -18.11
N GLY A 75 -1.64 -0.95 -18.55
CA GLY A 75 -1.53 0.38 -19.17
C GLY A 75 -1.91 1.54 -18.23
N LEU A 76 -1.85 1.31 -16.91
CA LEU A 76 -2.17 2.31 -15.88
C LEU A 76 -1.03 3.32 -15.69
N LEU A 77 0.18 2.98 -16.14
CA LEU A 77 1.28 3.92 -16.29
C LEU A 77 1.16 4.69 -17.61
N ARG A 78 0.06 5.43 -17.80
CA ARG A 78 0.10 6.60 -18.68
C ARG A 78 0.59 7.75 -17.83
N GLY A 79 1.82 8.20 -18.10
CA GLY A 79 2.33 9.41 -17.49
C GLY A 79 1.34 10.54 -17.75
N SER A 80 0.87 11.20 -16.68
CA SER A 80 0.40 12.59 -16.67
C SER A 80 -0.07 13.14 -18.03
N GLU A 81 -1.16 12.63 -18.58
CA GLU A 81 -1.82 13.19 -19.77
C GLU A 81 -2.90 14.20 -19.33
N LEU A 82 -2.52 15.06 -18.38
CA LEU A 82 -3.33 16.20 -17.92
C LEU A 82 -2.72 17.56 -18.34
N GLU A 83 -1.73 17.56 -19.23
CA GLU A 83 -1.25 18.78 -19.92
C GLU A 83 -1.63 18.75 -21.40
N SER A 84 -2.92 18.80 -21.72
CA SER A 84 -3.37 19.19 -23.07
C SER A 84 -4.81 19.66 -23.16
N GLU A 85 -5.32 20.38 -22.15
CA GLU A 85 -6.33 21.42 -22.41
C GLU A 85 -5.61 22.75 -22.67
N VAL A 86 -4.82 22.79 -23.75
CA VAL A 86 -4.65 24.02 -24.52
C VAL A 86 -5.80 24.04 -25.50
N THR A 87 -6.93 24.61 -25.04
CA THR A 87 -8.07 24.92 -25.90
C THR A 87 -7.75 26.22 -26.65
N PRO A 88 -8.05 26.31 -27.97
CA PRO A 88 -7.57 27.36 -28.88
C PRO A 88 -8.00 28.79 -28.55
#